data_AF-A0A2V8DB05-F1
#
_entry.id   AF-A0A2V8DB05-F1
#
_cell.length_a   1.000
_cell.length_b   1.000
_cell.length_c   1.000
_cell.angle_alpha   90.00
_cell.angle_beta   90.00
_cell.angle_gamma   90.00
#
_symmetry.space_group_name_H-M   'P 1'
#
loop_
_entity.id
_entity.type
_entity.pdbx_description
1 polymer ?
#
loop_
_entity_poly.entity_id
_entity_poly.type
_entity_poly.pdbx_seq_one_letter_code
_entity_poly.pdbx_strand_id
1 'polypeptide(L)'
;MRRSGLIKAAVGLVALGGLGVLFVRSARSVRAEPFEVARDRLARWTLALEPPPNASGVVLALRPQRELASALFNQVFARTGESLSSPVPAEMPLVLQSEFAGRVPGTLALEALLDVARMAGLESPAFEPRCMAHRRVSQPGTTRQLYFVLFEWSAFDQFRRQLVQRMRDAGGSASAYDPNALSPVLIVAATDAAFSRWLPLRADADEDCFAPIALK
;
A
#
# COMPACT_ATOMS: atom_id res chain seq x y z
N MET A 1 6.83 48.75 38.72
CA MET A 1 6.31 47.37 38.57
C MET A 1 5.69 47.06 37.20
N ARG A 2 4.91 47.97 36.58
CA ARG A 2 4.16 47.72 35.32
C ARG A 2 5.01 47.37 34.08
N ARG A 3 6.19 47.98 33.92
CA ARG A 3 7.15 47.69 32.82
C ARG A 3 7.73 46.27 32.86
N SER A 4 8.05 45.77 34.05
CA SER A 4 8.64 44.43 34.21
C SER A 4 7.63 43.32 33.89
N GLY A 5 6.34 43.52 34.20
CA GLY A 5 5.27 42.59 33.83
C GLY A 5 5.05 42.50 32.30
N LEU A 6 5.09 43.64 31.60
CA LEU A 6 4.95 43.68 30.13
C LEU A 6 6.11 42.96 29.42
N ILE A 7 7.34 43.12 29.90
CA ILE A 7 8.51 42.45 29.32
C ILE A 7 8.40 40.94 29.51
N LYS A 8 8.02 40.46 30.71
CA LYS A 8 7.81 39.02 30.96
C LYS A 8 6.72 38.42 30.07
N ALA A 9 5.61 39.14 29.88
CA ALA A 9 4.52 38.72 29.00
C ALA A 9 4.98 38.63 27.53
N ALA A 10 5.74 39.62 27.05
CA ALA A 10 6.30 39.62 25.69
C ALA A 10 7.27 38.45 25.47
N VAL A 11 8.17 38.19 26.42
CA VAL A 11 9.11 37.04 26.36
C VAL A 11 8.35 35.72 26.35
N GLY A 12 7.32 35.58 27.19
CA GLY A 12 6.47 34.38 27.22
C GLY A 12 5.78 34.12 25.88
N LEU A 13 5.23 35.17 25.25
CA LEU A 13 4.61 35.09 23.92
C LEU A 13 5.60 34.67 22.83
N VAL A 14 6.80 35.24 22.84
CA VAL A 14 7.87 34.88 21.88
C VAL A 14 8.31 33.43 22.07
N ALA A 15 8.48 32.97 23.32
CA ALA A 15 8.86 31.60 23.61
C ALA A 15 7.78 30.60 23.16
N LEU A 16 6.50 30.89 23.43
CA LEU A 16 5.37 30.06 22.97
C LEU A 16 5.25 30.04 21.45
N GLY A 17 5.41 31.19 20.79
CA GLY A 17 5.43 31.28 19.33
C GLY A 17 6.59 30.47 18.72
N GLY A 18 7.79 30.59 19.30
CA GLY A 18 8.96 29.83 18.89
C GLY A 18 8.78 28.31 19.05
N LEU A 19 8.23 27.86 20.18
CA LEU A 19 7.90 26.45 20.41
C LEU A 19 6.86 25.93 19.42
N GLY A 20 5.82 26.72 19.12
CA GLY A 20 4.82 26.37 18.11
C GLY A 20 5.43 26.20 16.71
N VAL A 21 6.33 27.10 16.30
CA VAL A 21 7.03 27.01 15.01
C VAL A 21 7.94 25.77 14.95
N LEU A 22 8.70 25.50 16.01
CA LEU A 22 9.57 24.32 16.07
C LEU A 22 8.77 23.02 16.04
N PHE A 23 7.62 22.97 16.72
CA PHE A 23 6.73 21.81 16.70
C PHE A 23 6.17 21.55 15.30
N VAL A 24 5.68 22.59 14.62
CA VAL A 24 5.18 22.47 13.23
C VAL A 24 6.29 22.02 12.27
N ARG A 25 7.50 22.58 12.42
CA ARG A 25 8.65 22.23 11.59
C ARG A 25 9.08 20.78 11.82
N SER A 26 9.13 20.33 13.07
CA SER A 26 9.45 18.95 13.47
C SER A 26 8.40 17.96 12.94
N ALA A 27 7.11 18.26 13.12
CA ALA A 27 6.02 17.42 12.64
C ALA A 27 6.01 17.29 11.10
N ARG A 28 6.40 18.34 10.37
CA ARG A 28 6.57 18.28 8.91
C ARG A 28 7.84 17.53 8.49
N SER A 29 8.95 17.70 9.20
CA SER A 29 10.21 17.03 8.84
C SER A 29 10.14 15.52 9.03
N VAL A 30 9.51 15.03 10.11
CA VAL A 30 9.34 13.59 10.35
C VAL A 30 8.49 12.93 9.27
N ARG A 31 7.48 13.63 8.73
CA ARG A 31 6.68 13.12 7.60
C ARG A 31 7.43 13.16 6.26
N ALA A 32 8.38 14.07 6.10
CA ALA A 32 9.16 14.22 4.89
C ALA A 32 10.40 13.30 4.81
N GLU A 33 10.79 12.66 5.92
CA GLU A 33 11.92 11.72 5.92
C GLU A 33 11.63 10.54 4.97
N PRO A 34 12.54 10.19 4.05
CA PRO A 34 12.33 9.06 3.15
C PRO A 34 12.29 7.73 3.90
N PHE A 35 11.40 6.82 3.52
CA PHE A 35 11.51 5.42 3.90
C PHE A 35 12.64 4.77 3.12
N GLU A 36 13.49 4.01 3.78
CA GLU A 36 14.68 3.43 3.15
C GLU A 36 14.41 1.99 2.74
N VAL A 37 14.70 1.68 1.48
CA VAL A 37 14.54 0.33 0.92
C VAL A 37 15.80 -0.03 0.15
N ALA A 38 16.40 -1.18 0.46
CA ALA A 38 17.52 -1.69 -0.30
C ALA A 38 17.04 -2.21 -1.66
N ARG A 39 17.76 -1.86 -2.75
CA ARG A 39 17.35 -2.18 -4.13
C ARG A 39 17.15 -3.67 -4.38
N ASP A 40 17.96 -4.51 -3.75
CA ASP A 40 17.89 -5.97 -3.87
C ASP A 40 16.58 -6.57 -3.30
N ARG A 41 15.91 -5.84 -2.40
CA ARG A 41 14.61 -6.23 -1.79
C ARG A 41 13.42 -5.96 -2.72
N LEU A 42 13.60 -5.09 -3.70
CA LEU A 42 12.62 -4.77 -4.74
C LEU A 42 12.76 -5.66 -5.98
N ALA A 43 13.63 -6.66 -5.92
CA ALA A 43 13.84 -7.64 -6.97
C ALA A 43 13.39 -9.04 -6.53
N ARG A 44 13.18 -9.92 -7.51
CA ARG A 44 12.88 -11.35 -7.30
C ARG A 44 11.59 -11.59 -6.51
N TRP A 45 10.56 -10.82 -6.81
CA TRP A 45 9.23 -11.09 -6.27
C TRP A 45 8.63 -12.27 -7.03
N THR A 46 7.90 -13.12 -6.33
CA THR A 46 7.37 -14.35 -6.91
C THR A 46 5.85 -14.30 -6.98
N LEU A 47 5.30 -14.87 -8.04
CA LEU A 47 3.87 -15.07 -8.15
C LEU A 47 3.40 -16.13 -7.13
N ALA A 48 2.30 -15.83 -6.46
CA ALA A 48 1.66 -16.74 -5.53
C ALA A 48 0.17 -16.84 -5.83
N LEU A 49 -0.32 -18.08 -5.90
CA LEU A 49 -1.75 -18.37 -5.94
C LEU A 49 -2.24 -18.77 -4.55
N GLU A 50 -3.42 -18.28 -4.21
CA GLU A 50 -4.16 -18.73 -3.04
C GLU A 50 -5.60 -19.09 -3.49
N PRO A 51 -5.92 -20.39 -3.64
CA PRO A 51 -7.24 -20.81 -4.11
C PRO A 51 -8.35 -20.31 -3.19
N PRO A 52 -9.49 -19.84 -3.73
CA PRO A 52 -10.62 -19.44 -2.91
C PRO A 52 -11.38 -20.67 -2.36
N PRO A 53 -12.07 -20.54 -1.21
CA PRO A 53 -12.12 -19.35 -0.36
C PRO A 53 -10.84 -19.18 0.46
N ASN A 54 -10.38 -17.94 0.61
CA ASN A 54 -9.23 -17.60 1.44
C ASN A 54 -9.50 -16.37 2.32
N ALA A 55 -8.70 -16.19 3.37
CA ALA A 55 -8.89 -15.11 4.34
C ALA A 55 -8.37 -13.75 3.83
N SER A 56 -7.36 -13.76 2.95
CA SER A 56 -6.75 -12.57 2.34
C SER A 56 -7.71 -11.87 1.37
N GLY A 57 -8.64 -12.61 0.76
CA GLY A 57 -9.49 -12.15 -0.33
C GLY A 57 -8.74 -12.00 -1.65
N VAL A 58 -7.50 -12.54 -1.75
CA VAL A 58 -6.62 -12.41 -2.91
C VAL A 58 -6.41 -13.79 -3.53
N VAL A 59 -6.59 -13.91 -4.85
CA VAL A 59 -6.43 -15.19 -5.57
C VAL A 59 -5.06 -15.30 -6.20
N LEU A 60 -4.57 -14.20 -6.77
CA LEU A 60 -3.24 -14.10 -7.34
C LEU A 60 -2.56 -12.86 -6.76
N ALA A 61 -1.33 -13.04 -6.28
CA ALA A 61 -0.53 -11.97 -5.72
C ALA A 61 0.93 -12.06 -6.16
N LEU A 62 1.66 -10.96 -6.00
CA LEU A 62 3.12 -10.97 -5.98
C LEU A 62 3.63 -10.88 -4.55
N ARG A 63 4.58 -11.74 -4.21
CA ARG A 63 5.19 -11.78 -2.88
C ARG A 63 6.61 -11.24 -2.93
N PRO A 64 6.93 -10.21 -2.13
CA PRO A 64 8.29 -9.76 -1.97
C PRO A 64 9.10 -10.75 -1.12
N GLN A 65 10.39 -10.48 -1.01
CA GLN A 65 11.23 -11.09 0.02
C GLN A 65 10.67 -10.72 1.41
N ARG A 66 10.68 -11.67 2.36
CA ARG A 66 10.08 -11.49 3.70
C ARG A 66 10.64 -10.28 4.44
N GLU A 67 11.91 -9.97 4.21
CA GLU A 67 12.59 -8.89 4.92
C GLU A 67 12.18 -7.49 4.43
N LEU A 68 11.60 -7.35 3.23
CA LEU A 68 11.12 -6.06 2.74
C LEU A 68 9.99 -5.53 3.64
N ALA A 69 8.99 -6.39 3.88
CA ALA A 69 7.81 -6.01 4.65
C ALA A 69 8.15 -5.71 6.10
N SER A 70 9.00 -6.53 6.74
CA SER A 70 9.42 -6.29 8.12
C SER A 70 10.27 -5.03 8.26
N ALA A 71 11.17 -4.73 7.32
CA ALA A 71 11.96 -3.51 7.34
C ALA A 71 11.08 -2.25 7.20
N LEU A 72 10.09 -2.27 6.30
CA LEU A 72 9.14 -1.17 6.13
C LEU A 72 8.23 -1.02 7.36
N PHE A 73 7.70 -2.12 7.89
CA PHE A 73 6.87 -2.11 9.10
C PHE A 73 7.62 -1.50 10.29
N ASN A 74 8.88 -1.89 10.50
CA ASN A 74 9.70 -1.35 11.58
C ASN A 74 9.92 0.17 11.44
N GLN A 75 10.09 0.67 10.20
CA GLN A 75 10.20 2.11 9.96
C GLN A 75 8.88 2.84 10.22
N VAL A 76 7.73 2.27 9.82
CA VAL A 76 6.41 2.84 10.12
C VAL A 76 6.19 2.88 11.64
N PHE A 77 6.48 1.79 12.34
CA PHE A 77 6.38 1.71 13.79
C PHE A 77 7.29 2.73 14.49
N ALA A 78 8.56 2.83 14.08
CA ALA A 78 9.51 3.78 14.66
C ALA A 78 9.08 5.25 14.50
N ARG A 79 8.35 5.58 13.42
CA ARG A 79 7.87 6.95 13.15
C ARG A 79 6.56 7.28 13.83
N THR A 80 5.65 6.31 13.91
CA THR A 80 4.28 6.54 14.38
C THR A 80 4.11 6.21 15.87
N GLY A 81 4.87 5.24 16.38
CA GLY A 81 4.68 4.68 17.71
C GLY A 81 3.32 3.98 17.89
N GLU A 82 2.58 3.74 16.80
CA GLU A 82 1.25 3.15 16.83
C GLU A 82 1.33 1.62 16.94
N SER A 83 0.38 1.02 17.65
CA SER A 83 0.20 -0.43 17.65
C SER A 83 -0.46 -0.84 16.34
N LEU A 84 0.33 -1.44 15.44
CA LEU A 84 -0.09 -1.80 14.09
C LEU A 84 0.09 -3.30 13.85
N SER A 85 -0.68 -3.84 12.91
CA SER A 85 -0.55 -5.19 12.37
C SER A 85 0.06 -5.13 10.97
N SER A 86 0.92 -6.10 10.63
CA SER A 86 1.42 -6.31 9.26
C SER A 86 0.74 -7.54 8.64
N PRO A 87 0.50 -7.55 7.32
CA PRO A 87 0.04 -8.76 6.64
C PRO A 87 1.11 -9.86 6.69
N VAL A 88 0.68 -11.10 6.85
CA VAL A 88 1.53 -12.30 6.86
C VAL A 88 0.86 -13.39 6.00
N PRO A 89 1.38 -13.70 4.80
CA PRO A 89 2.51 -13.03 4.14
C PRO A 89 2.16 -11.61 3.68
N ALA A 90 3.18 -10.76 3.51
CA ALA A 90 3.01 -9.52 2.77
C ALA A 90 2.91 -9.82 1.28
N GLU A 91 1.98 -9.16 0.59
CA GLU A 91 1.72 -9.43 -0.82
C GLU A 91 1.10 -8.21 -1.52
N MET A 92 1.37 -8.10 -2.81
CA MET A 92 0.75 -7.14 -3.73
C MET A 92 -0.38 -7.86 -4.47
N PRO A 93 -1.66 -7.51 -4.23
CA PRO A 93 -2.79 -8.16 -4.89
C PRO A 93 -2.79 -7.90 -6.40
N LEU A 94 -2.87 -8.96 -7.20
CA LEU A 94 -3.04 -8.87 -8.66
C LEU A 94 -4.49 -9.15 -9.07
N VAL A 95 -5.11 -10.16 -8.45
CA VAL A 95 -6.50 -10.57 -8.69
C VAL A 95 -7.17 -10.90 -7.36
N LEU A 96 -8.36 -10.36 -7.14
CA LEU A 96 -9.14 -10.62 -5.93
C LEU A 96 -10.06 -11.82 -6.08
N GLN A 97 -10.41 -12.44 -4.95
CA GLN A 97 -11.45 -13.46 -4.89
C GLN A 97 -12.81 -12.91 -5.36
N SER A 98 -13.13 -11.67 -5.02
CA SER A 98 -14.36 -11.00 -5.47
C SER A 98 -14.42 -10.76 -6.97
N GLU A 99 -13.27 -10.73 -7.65
CA GLU A 99 -13.13 -10.61 -9.11
C GLU A 99 -13.16 -11.99 -9.80
N PHE A 100 -12.73 -13.04 -9.10
CA PHE A 100 -12.61 -14.40 -9.65
C PHE A 100 -13.88 -15.26 -9.44
N ALA A 101 -14.49 -15.19 -8.25
CA ALA A 101 -15.59 -16.05 -7.85
C ALA A 101 -16.81 -15.89 -8.78
N GLY A 102 -17.26 -16.99 -9.38
CA GLY A 102 -18.47 -17.06 -10.20
C GLY A 102 -18.33 -16.53 -11.63
N ARG A 103 -17.10 -16.22 -12.11
CA ARG A 103 -16.90 -15.51 -13.39
C ARG A 103 -16.01 -16.23 -14.42
N VAL A 104 -15.30 -17.27 -14.02
CA VAL A 104 -14.47 -18.08 -14.92
C VAL A 104 -14.78 -19.58 -14.70
N PRO A 105 -15.13 -20.36 -15.73
CA PRO A 105 -15.41 -21.79 -15.57
C PRO A 105 -14.14 -22.59 -15.24
N GLY A 106 -14.17 -23.36 -14.16
CA GLY A 106 -13.26 -24.48 -13.90
C GLY A 106 -11.93 -24.16 -13.20
N THR A 107 -11.27 -25.21 -12.71
CA THR A 107 -9.94 -25.19 -12.07
C THR A 107 -8.84 -24.71 -13.02
N LEU A 108 -8.95 -25.02 -14.32
CA LEU A 108 -8.12 -24.51 -15.43
C LEU A 108 -7.98 -22.97 -15.46
N ALA A 109 -8.84 -22.24 -14.76
CA ALA A 109 -8.78 -20.78 -14.64
C ALA A 109 -7.60 -20.27 -13.79
N LEU A 110 -7.19 -21.00 -12.74
CA LEU A 110 -6.12 -20.53 -11.84
C LEU A 110 -4.74 -20.65 -12.48
N GLU A 111 -4.44 -21.78 -13.12
CA GLU A 111 -3.19 -21.96 -13.86
C GLU A 111 -3.13 -21.00 -15.06
N ALA A 112 -4.27 -20.79 -15.75
CA ALA A 112 -4.35 -19.79 -16.81
C ALA A 112 -4.07 -18.36 -16.31
N LEU A 113 -4.46 -18.01 -15.07
CA LEU A 113 -4.09 -16.72 -14.47
C LEU A 113 -2.57 -16.60 -14.28
N LEU A 114 -1.93 -17.66 -13.78
CA LEU A 114 -0.46 -17.69 -13.65
C LEU A 114 0.23 -17.55 -14.99
N ASP A 115 -0.26 -18.23 -16.03
CA ASP A 115 0.32 -18.15 -17.36
C ASP A 115 0.19 -16.75 -17.94
N VAL A 116 -0.98 -16.10 -17.78
CA VAL A 116 -1.16 -14.69 -18.19
C VAL A 116 -0.23 -13.77 -17.42
N ALA A 117 -0.07 -13.96 -16.11
CA ALA A 117 0.83 -13.17 -15.28
C ALA A 117 2.31 -13.34 -15.69
N ARG A 118 2.74 -14.56 -16.00
CA ARG A 118 4.10 -14.84 -16.49
C ARG A 118 4.33 -14.25 -17.88
N MET A 119 3.37 -14.40 -18.80
CA MET A 119 3.45 -13.80 -20.13
C MET A 119 3.48 -12.27 -20.09
N ALA A 120 2.78 -11.66 -19.14
CA ALA A 120 2.83 -10.22 -18.90
C ALA A 120 4.14 -9.75 -18.26
N GLY A 121 5.06 -10.68 -17.92
CA GLY A 121 6.34 -10.35 -17.31
C GLY A 121 6.20 -9.77 -15.90
N LEU A 122 5.19 -10.23 -15.14
CA LEU A 122 4.88 -9.63 -13.84
C LEU A 122 5.98 -9.86 -12.79
N GLU A 123 6.82 -10.86 -12.96
CA GLU A 123 8.02 -11.06 -12.15
C GLU A 123 9.13 -10.12 -12.63
N SER A 124 8.88 -8.82 -12.48
CA SER A 124 9.77 -7.73 -12.90
C SER A 124 11.16 -7.88 -12.26
N PRO A 125 12.25 -7.56 -12.99
CA PRO A 125 13.59 -7.56 -12.41
C PRO A 125 13.74 -6.54 -11.27
N ALA A 126 12.99 -5.44 -11.30
CA ALA A 126 12.93 -4.45 -10.24
C ALA A 126 11.59 -3.70 -10.23
N PHE A 127 11.05 -3.46 -9.05
CA PHE A 127 9.88 -2.60 -8.84
C PHE A 127 10.31 -1.19 -8.44
N GLU A 128 9.66 -0.16 -8.99
CA GLU A 128 9.94 1.24 -8.68
C GLU A 128 8.91 1.78 -7.69
N PRO A 129 9.26 1.94 -6.40
CA PRO A 129 8.35 2.49 -5.41
C PRO A 129 8.21 4.00 -5.62
N ARG A 130 6.97 4.47 -5.70
CA ARG A 130 6.63 5.89 -5.80
C ARG A 130 6.73 6.57 -4.44
N CYS A 131 6.03 6.02 -3.46
CA CYS A 131 5.90 6.63 -2.14
C CYS A 131 5.46 5.61 -1.10
N MET A 132 5.73 5.93 0.17
CA MET A 132 4.94 5.40 1.27
C MET A 132 3.66 6.22 1.36
N ALA A 133 2.54 5.52 1.29
CA ALA A 133 1.21 6.05 1.33
C ALA A 133 0.52 5.72 2.66
N HIS A 134 -0.40 6.58 3.07
CA HIS A 134 -1.16 6.45 4.31
C HIS A 134 -2.60 6.86 4.07
N ARG A 135 -3.53 5.94 4.37
CA ARG A 135 -4.96 6.18 4.28
C ARG A 135 -5.61 6.01 5.64
N ARG A 136 -6.40 7.00 6.03
CA ARG A 136 -7.18 6.98 7.27
C ARG A 136 -8.67 7.11 6.97
N VAL A 137 -9.45 6.18 7.51
CA VAL A 137 -10.92 6.21 7.46
C VAL A 137 -11.44 6.36 8.87
N SER A 138 -12.16 7.45 9.12
CA SER A 138 -12.82 7.72 10.40
C SER A 138 -14.33 7.56 10.25
N GLN A 139 -14.89 6.59 10.97
CA GLN A 139 -16.32 6.32 11.10
C GLN A 139 -16.72 6.51 12.57
N PRO A 140 -18.01 6.75 12.89
CA PRO A 140 -18.47 6.84 14.27
C PRO A 140 -18.03 5.59 15.07
N GLY A 141 -17.24 5.81 16.13
CA GLY A 141 -16.73 4.72 16.99
C GLY A 141 -15.58 3.88 16.41
N THR A 142 -15.06 4.17 15.21
CA THR A 142 -13.89 3.45 14.68
C THR A 142 -13.03 4.33 13.78
N THR A 143 -11.73 4.41 14.09
CA THR A 143 -10.72 4.92 13.16
C THR A 143 -9.90 3.74 12.67
N ARG A 144 -9.77 3.62 11.34
CA ARG A 144 -8.87 2.65 10.72
C ARG A 144 -7.80 3.39 9.93
N GLN A 145 -6.58 2.90 10.00
CA GLN A 145 -5.47 3.43 9.21
C GLN A 145 -4.77 2.30 8.47
N LEU A 146 -4.24 2.62 7.30
CA LEU A 146 -3.50 1.72 6.43
C LEU A 146 -2.26 2.44 5.91
N TYR A 147 -1.12 1.79 6.01
CA TYR A 147 0.15 2.18 5.42
C TYR A 147 0.49 1.19 4.31
N PHE A 148 0.82 1.69 3.13
CA PHE A 148 1.13 0.86 1.97
C PHE A 148 2.16 1.57 1.07
N VAL A 149 2.95 0.78 0.35
CA VAL A 149 3.83 1.32 -0.70
C VAL A 149 3.08 1.31 -2.01
N LEU A 150 3.03 2.46 -2.67
CA LEU A 150 2.55 2.58 -4.05
C LEU A 150 3.73 2.43 -5.02
N PHE A 151 3.54 1.67 -6.08
CA PHE A 151 4.55 1.45 -7.12
C PHE A 151 4.15 2.10 -8.44
N GLU A 152 5.14 2.53 -9.23
CA GLU A 152 4.94 2.83 -10.64
C GLU A 152 5.22 1.57 -11.45
N TRP A 153 4.17 1.01 -12.05
CA TRP A 153 4.33 -0.30 -12.68
C TRP A 153 3.33 -0.55 -13.83
N SER A 154 3.71 -0.14 -15.04
CA SER A 154 2.86 -0.26 -16.22
C SER A 154 2.48 -1.70 -16.58
N ALA A 155 3.30 -2.69 -16.21
CA ALA A 155 3.00 -4.10 -16.48
C ALA A 155 1.78 -4.58 -15.67
N PHE A 156 1.53 -4.01 -14.48
CA PHE A 156 0.32 -4.26 -13.70
C PHE A 156 -0.94 -3.90 -14.50
N ASP A 157 -0.97 -2.68 -15.03
CA ASP A 157 -2.11 -2.18 -15.77
C ASP A 157 -2.31 -2.97 -17.08
N GLN A 158 -1.21 -3.34 -17.75
CA GLN A 158 -1.25 -4.19 -18.94
C GLN A 158 -1.83 -5.57 -18.63
N PHE A 159 -1.37 -6.21 -17.55
CA PHE A 159 -1.90 -7.50 -17.11
C PHE A 159 -3.40 -7.44 -16.81
N ARG A 160 -3.85 -6.44 -16.04
CA ARG A 160 -5.28 -6.33 -15.70
C ARG A 160 -6.15 -6.11 -16.94
N ARG A 161 -5.67 -5.34 -17.92
CA ARG A 161 -6.36 -5.20 -19.23
C ARG A 161 -6.35 -6.49 -20.05
N GLN A 162 -5.22 -7.21 -20.10
CA GLN A 162 -5.12 -8.49 -20.81
C GLN A 162 -6.02 -9.55 -20.19
N LEU A 163 -6.18 -9.55 -18.87
CA LEU A 163 -7.09 -10.47 -18.18
C LEU A 163 -8.54 -10.24 -18.62
N VAL A 164 -8.99 -8.99 -18.77
CA VAL A 164 -10.32 -8.68 -19.33
C VAL A 164 -10.49 -9.22 -20.74
N GLN A 165 -9.46 -9.11 -21.59
CA GLN A 165 -9.51 -9.66 -22.93
C GLN A 165 -9.62 -11.18 -22.89
N ARG A 166 -8.79 -11.85 -22.08
CA ARG A 166 -8.78 -13.31 -21.96
C ARG A 166 -10.10 -13.87 -21.43
N MET A 167 -10.73 -13.17 -20.48
CA MET A 167 -12.06 -13.53 -19.98
C MET A 167 -13.14 -13.39 -21.05
N ARG A 168 -13.09 -12.35 -21.89
CA ARG A 168 -14.01 -12.21 -23.03
C ARG A 168 -13.82 -13.33 -24.04
N ASP A 169 -12.57 -13.64 -24.38
CA ASP A 169 -12.26 -14.71 -25.34
C ASP A 169 -12.72 -16.09 -24.84
N ALA A 170 -12.78 -16.27 -23.51
CA ALA A 170 -13.29 -17.48 -22.86
C ALA A 170 -14.84 -17.51 -22.71
N GLY A 171 -15.57 -16.52 -23.26
CA GLY A 171 -17.02 -16.43 -23.15
C GLY A 171 -17.53 -15.92 -21.80
N GLY A 172 -16.65 -15.41 -20.94
CA GLY A 172 -16.99 -14.76 -19.68
C GLY A 172 -17.49 -13.32 -19.86
N SER A 173 -18.22 -12.81 -18.87
CA SER A 173 -18.68 -11.42 -18.90
C SER A 173 -17.59 -10.44 -18.46
N ALA A 174 -17.11 -9.60 -19.40
CA ALA A 174 -16.20 -8.50 -19.08
C ALA A 174 -16.82 -7.40 -18.21
N SER A 175 -18.15 -7.26 -18.18
CA SER A 175 -18.80 -6.17 -17.44
C SER A 175 -18.62 -6.29 -15.93
N ALA A 176 -18.13 -7.43 -15.45
CA ALA A 176 -18.00 -7.73 -14.02
C ALA A 176 -16.56 -7.60 -13.49
N TYR A 177 -15.60 -7.22 -14.33
CA TYR A 177 -14.21 -6.95 -13.95
C TYR A 177 -13.81 -5.53 -14.39
N ASP A 178 -13.47 -4.67 -13.42
CA ASP A 178 -12.94 -3.33 -13.69
C ASP A 178 -11.41 -3.38 -13.66
N PRO A 179 -10.68 -3.27 -14.79
CA PRO A 179 -9.21 -3.33 -14.80
C PRO A 179 -8.54 -2.23 -13.97
N ASN A 180 -9.26 -1.19 -13.57
CA ASN A 180 -8.73 -0.10 -12.74
C ASN A 180 -9.11 -0.22 -11.26
N ALA A 181 -9.75 -1.32 -10.83
CA ALA A 181 -10.20 -1.49 -9.45
C ALA A 181 -9.05 -1.50 -8.42
N LEU A 182 -7.86 -1.94 -8.83
CA LEU A 182 -6.66 -2.03 -7.99
C LEU A 182 -5.56 -1.09 -8.49
N SER A 183 -4.70 -0.69 -7.56
CA SER A 183 -3.38 -0.10 -7.84
C SER A 183 -2.29 -1.09 -7.43
N PRO A 184 -1.07 -1.01 -8.01
CA PRO A 184 0.06 -1.83 -7.61
C PRO A 184 0.58 -1.38 -6.25
N VAL A 185 0.04 -1.98 -5.18
CA VAL A 185 0.31 -1.59 -3.80
C VAL A 185 0.78 -2.77 -2.96
N LEU A 186 1.77 -2.54 -2.09
CA LEU A 186 2.17 -3.48 -1.05
C LEU A 186 1.68 -2.96 0.29
N ILE A 187 0.74 -3.65 0.93
CA ILE A 187 0.28 -3.28 2.28
C ILE A 187 1.40 -3.57 3.28
N VAL A 188 1.73 -2.58 4.10
CA VAL A 188 2.81 -2.65 5.10
C VAL A 188 2.26 -2.77 6.50
N ALA A 189 1.27 -1.94 6.85
CA ALA A 189 0.75 -1.90 8.21
C ALA A 189 -0.69 -1.40 8.25
N ALA A 190 -1.49 -1.85 9.21
CA ALA A 190 -2.80 -1.30 9.50
C ALA A 190 -3.11 -1.34 11.00
N THR A 191 -4.11 -0.59 11.44
CA THR A 191 -4.58 -0.58 12.84
C THR A 191 -5.25 -1.90 13.27
N ASP A 192 -5.63 -2.74 12.32
CA ASP A 192 -6.20 -4.08 12.56
C ASP A 192 -5.73 -5.08 11.50
N ALA A 193 -5.89 -6.37 11.76
CA ALA A 193 -5.45 -7.44 10.88
C ALA A 193 -6.46 -7.80 9.77
N ALA A 194 -7.59 -7.10 9.65
CA ALA A 194 -8.62 -7.40 8.65
C ALA A 194 -8.31 -6.74 7.29
N PHE A 195 -7.15 -7.06 6.72
CA PHE A 195 -6.61 -6.41 5.50
C PHE A 195 -7.53 -6.52 4.28
N SER A 196 -8.29 -7.61 4.14
CA SER A 196 -9.24 -7.82 3.05
C SER A 196 -10.34 -6.73 2.98
N ARG A 197 -10.62 -6.03 4.08
CA ARG A 197 -11.59 -4.91 4.12
C ARG A 197 -11.11 -3.65 3.41
N TRP A 198 -9.81 -3.54 3.16
CA TRP A 198 -9.23 -2.45 2.39
C TRP A 198 -9.24 -2.72 0.88
N LEU A 199 -9.62 -3.93 0.46
CA LEU A 199 -9.65 -4.35 -0.93
C LEU A 199 -11.07 -4.22 -1.52
N PRO A 200 -11.23 -3.78 -2.78
CA PRO A 200 -10.17 -3.33 -3.69
C PRO A 200 -9.54 -2.00 -3.26
N LEU A 201 -8.21 -1.88 -3.38
CA LEU A 201 -7.46 -0.67 -3.02
C LEU A 201 -6.99 0.06 -4.28
N ARG A 202 -7.70 1.15 -4.62
CA ARG A 202 -7.25 2.14 -5.60
C ARG A 202 -6.55 3.27 -4.86
N ALA A 203 -5.26 3.43 -5.10
CA ALA A 203 -4.44 4.48 -4.53
C ALA A 203 -4.57 5.77 -5.34
N ASP A 204 -4.66 6.90 -4.65
CA ASP A 204 -4.51 8.23 -5.21
C ASP A 204 -3.19 8.81 -4.70
N ALA A 205 -2.25 9.06 -5.61
CA ALA A 205 -0.94 9.52 -5.20
C ALA A 205 -0.94 10.94 -4.62
N ASP A 206 -1.92 11.78 -4.98
CA ASP A 206 -2.00 13.15 -4.49
C ASP A 206 -2.63 13.20 -3.10
N GLU A 207 -3.51 12.24 -2.78
CA GLU A 207 -4.17 12.15 -1.47
C GLU A 207 -3.43 11.22 -0.49
N ASP A 208 -2.94 10.08 -0.95
CA ASP A 208 -2.41 9.04 -0.06
C ASP A 208 -0.89 9.15 0.17
N CYS A 209 -0.11 9.62 -0.80
CA CYS A 209 1.35 9.68 -0.64
C CYS A 209 1.71 10.69 0.45
N PHE A 210 2.40 10.22 1.50
CA PHE A 210 2.81 11.10 2.60
C PHE A 210 4.32 11.20 2.77
N ALA A 211 5.10 10.23 2.28
CA ALA A 211 6.56 10.24 2.38
C ALA A 211 7.22 9.57 1.16
N PRO A 212 8.40 10.06 0.71
CA PRO A 212 9.14 9.43 -0.38
C PRO A 212 9.78 8.11 0.06
N ILE A 213 10.18 7.29 -0.92
CA ILE A 213 11.01 6.11 -0.70
C ILE A 213 12.40 6.34 -1.29
N ALA A 214 13.44 6.18 -0.47
CA ALA A 214 14.83 6.27 -0.88
C ALA A 214 15.38 4.86 -1.12
N LEU A 215 15.94 4.66 -2.31
CA LEU A 215 16.58 3.41 -2.70
C LEU A 215 18.06 3.42 -2.27
N LYS A 216 18.43 2.45 -1.43
CA LYS A 216 19.81 2.22 -0.98
C LYS A 216 20.47 1.07 -1.72
#